data_AF-A0A0D7F8N5-F1
#
_entry.id   AF-A0A0D7F8N5-F1
#
_cell.length_a   1.000
_cell.length_b   1.000
_cell.length_c   1.000
_cell.angle_alpha   90.00
_cell.angle_beta   90.00
_cell.angle_gamma   90.00
#
_symmetry.space_group_name_H-M   'P 1'
#
loop_
_entity.id
_entity.type
_entity.pdbx_description
1 polymer ?
#
loop_
_entity_poly.entity_id
_entity_poly.type
_entity_poly.pdbx_seq_one_letter_code
_entity_poly.pdbx_strand_id
1 'polypeptide(L)'
;MTCPRQDLPSVINLPSLSFAQRTLPALALVVGLAAPFGEAAAQGKLDARYEASLAGIVIGKGAWMIEIDADQYSASANGGTSGLLQAFAGGKGSGESQGRIVNGQLVPMSYAASTTSKRKTESIRMTLVGGNVKDYAITP
;
A
#
# COMPACT_ATOMS: atom_id res chain seq x y z
N MET A 1 -7.05 -27.61 -6.05
CA MET A 1 -5.99 -26.74 -6.59
C MET A 1 -5.55 -25.85 -5.44
N THR A 2 -4.40 -26.16 -4.84
CA THR A 2 -3.86 -25.57 -3.62
C THR A 2 -3.19 -24.24 -3.93
N CYS A 3 -3.67 -23.15 -3.33
CA CYS A 3 -3.02 -21.84 -3.39
C CYS A 3 -1.67 -21.93 -2.66
N PRO A 4 -0.53 -21.59 -3.29
CA PRO A 4 0.74 -21.58 -2.59
C PRO A 4 0.81 -20.40 -1.61
N ARG A 5 1.27 -20.71 -0.40
CA ARG A 5 1.66 -19.78 0.66
C ARG A 5 2.72 -18.82 0.10
N GLN A 6 2.38 -17.55 -0.10
CA GLN A 6 3.37 -16.53 -0.43
C GLN A 6 4.04 -16.06 0.86
N ASP A 7 5.16 -16.69 1.19
CA ASP A 7 6.11 -16.18 2.17
C ASP A 7 6.79 -14.94 1.56
N LEU A 8 6.29 -13.74 1.88
CA LEU A 8 6.95 -12.49 1.50
C LEU A 8 8.21 -12.29 2.36
N PRO A 9 9.43 -12.26 1.79
CA PRO A 9 10.60 -11.81 2.54
C PRO A 9 10.49 -10.30 2.81
N SER A 10 10.78 -9.90 4.05
CA SER A 10 10.74 -8.51 4.57
C SER A 10 11.80 -7.57 3.99
N VAL A 11 12.11 -7.65 2.70
CA VAL A 11 13.05 -6.75 2.03
C VAL A 11 12.40 -6.24 0.74
N ILE A 12 11.82 -5.04 0.81
CA ILE A 12 11.48 -4.26 -0.38
C ILE A 12 12.81 -3.88 -1.04
N ASN A 13 13.26 -4.70 -1.98
CA ASN A 13 14.39 -4.39 -2.84
C ASN A 13 13.84 -3.45 -3.93
N LEU A 14 14.07 -2.14 -3.79
CA LEU A 14 13.81 -1.22 -4.90
C LEU A 14 14.77 -1.62 -6.04
N PRO A 15 14.30 -1.90 -7.27
CA PRO A 15 15.22 -2.13 -8.36
C PRO A 15 16.06 -0.86 -8.56
N SER A 16 17.36 -0.97 -8.33
CA SER A 16 18.31 0.05 -8.77
C SER A 16 18.18 0.15 -10.29
N LEU A 17 17.58 1.24 -10.77
CA LEU A 17 17.57 1.59 -12.19
C LEU A 17 19.02 1.93 -12.59
N SER A 18 19.81 0.90 -12.91
CA SER A 18 21.08 1.08 -13.58
C SER A 18 20.82 1.52 -15.01
N PHE A 19 20.91 2.82 -15.24
CA PHE A 19 21.04 3.43 -16.57
C PHE A 19 22.37 2.98 -17.20
N ALA A 20 22.45 1.75 -17.68
CA ALA A 20 23.57 1.26 -18.48
C ALA A 20 23.21 1.45 -19.96
N GLN A 21 23.43 2.68 -20.40
CA GLN A 21 23.46 3.10 -21.80
C GLN A 21 24.46 2.24 -22.57
N ARG A 22 23.98 1.36 -23.45
CA ARG A 22 24.81 0.68 -24.44
C ARG A 22 24.08 0.65 -25.78
N THR A 23 24.36 1.67 -26.56
CA THR A 23 24.12 1.72 -28.00
C THR A 23 24.96 0.67 -28.71
N LEU A 24 24.38 -0.05 -29.67
CA LEU A 24 24.87 -0.24 -31.05
C LEU A 24 23.83 -1.05 -31.87
N PRO A 25 23.70 -0.80 -33.19
CA PRO A 25 22.47 -1.03 -33.96
C PRO A 25 22.48 -2.25 -34.92
N ALA A 26 21.25 -2.56 -35.36
CA ALA A 26 20.84 -3.22 -36.62
C ALA A 26 21.02 -4.74 -36.77
N LEU A 27 19.90 -5.49 -36.89
CA LEU A 27 19.33 -5.93 -38.18
C LEU A 27 17.98 -6.66 -37.96
N ALA A 28 17.16 -6.69 -39.01
CA ALA A 28 15.71 -6.74 -39.04
C ALA A 28 14.99 -8.11 -38.88
N LEU A 29 13.67 -7.98 -38.65
CA LEU A 29 12.55 -8.77 -39.20
C LEU A 29 11.99 -9.93 -38.33
N VAL A 30 10.78 -9.75 -37.78
CA VAL A 30 9.54 -10.46 -38.15
C VAL A 30 8.34 -9.84 -37.39
N VAL A 31 7.28 -9.63 -38.16
CA VAL A 31 5.98 -9.06 -37.82
C VAL A 31 5.15 -10.04 -36.98
N GLY A 32 4.33 -9.51 -36.07
CA GLY A 32 3.02 -10.10 -35.78
C GLY A 32 2.88 -10.82 -34.45
N LEU A 33 2.81 -10.05 -33.37
CA LEU A 33 1.90 -10.27 -32.24
C LEU A 33 1.81 -8.93 -31.49
N ALA A 34 1.17 -7.95 -32.12
CA ALA A 34 0.50 -6.88 -31.38
C ALA A 34 -0.69 -7.54 -30.67
N ALA A 35 -0.40 -8.34 -29.64
CA ALA A 35 -1.40 -8.61 -28.63
C ALA A 35 -1.73 -7.26 -28.04
N PRO A 36 -3.00 -6.81 -28.06
CA PRO A 36 -3.38 -5.75 -27.15
C PRO A 36 -3.11 -6.35 -25.77
N PHE A 37 -2.04 -5.89 -25.12
CA PHE A 37 -2.01 -5.86 -23.67
C PHE A 37 -3.11 -4.88 -23.29
N GLY A 38 -4.37 -5.32 -23.43
CA GLY A 38 -5.47 -4.71 -22.71
C GLY A 38 -5.01 -4.81 -21.28
N GLU A 39 -4.81 -3.65 -20.65
CA GLU A 39 -4.59 -3.57 -19.22
C GLU A 39 -5.68 -4.42 -18.61
N ALA A 40 -5.29 -5.60 -18.10
CA ALA A 40 -6.19 -6.40 -17.32
C ALA A 40 -6.40 -5.56 -16.07
N ALA A 41 -7.41 -4.69 -16.10
CA ALA A 41 -7.96 -4.00 -14.96
C ALA A 41 -8.65 -5.07 -14.12
N ALA A 42 -7.85 -5.97 -13.55
CA ALA A 42 -8.30 -6.97 -12.63
C ALA A 42 -8.64 -6.23 -11.35
N GLN A 43 -9.95 -6.08 -11.12
CA GLN A 43 -10.47 -5.76 -9.80
C GLN A 43 -9.82 -6.72 -8.82
N GLY A 44 -9.21 -6.16 -7.78
CA GLY A 44 -8.18 -6.83 -7.01
C GLY A 44 -8.33 -6.51 -5.54
N LYS A 45 -8.27 -7.55 -4.72
CA LYS A 45 -8.24 -7.42 -3.28
C LYS A 45 -6.97 -8.01 -2.72
N LEU A 46 -6.28 -7.24 -1.89
CA LEU A 46 -5.17 -7.68 -1.08
C LEU A 46 -5.57 -7.55 0.39
N ASP A 47 -5.50 -8.65 1.15
CA ASP A 47 -5.53 -8.64 2.62
C ASP A 47 -4.21 -9.25 3.08
N ALA A 48 -3.36 -8.42 3.69
CA ALA A 48 -2.06 -8.80 4.20
C ALA A 48 -2.02 -8.59 5.71
N ARG A 49 -1.54 -9.57 6.45
CA ARG A 49 -1.41 -9.54 7.91
C ARG A 49 0.02 -9.85 8.31
N TYR A 50 0.54 -9.03 9.22
CA TYR A 50 1.94 -9.05 9.61
C TYR A 50 2.06 -9.16 11.14
N GLU A 51 3.11 -9.85 11.57
CA GLU A 51 3.53 -9.92 12.96
C GLU A 51 5.02 -9.54 13.03
N ALA A 52 5.35 -8.66 13.97
CA ALA A 52 6.73 -8.31 14.29
C ALA A 52 7.14 -9.06 15.56
N SER A 53 8.27 -9.76 15.53
CA SER A 53 8.78 -10.53 16.66
C SER A 53 10.19 -10.12 17.06
N LEU A 54 10.48 -10.14 18.36
CA LEU A 54 11.81 -9.98 18.93
C LEU A 54 12.14 -11.23 19.76
N ALA A 55 13.24 -11.92 19.42
CA ALA A 55 13.64 -13.18 20.06
C ALA A 55 12.53 -14.25 20.11
N GLY A 56 11.71 -14.33 19.05
CA GLY A 56 10.57 -15.26 18.97
C GLY A 56 9.30 -14.80 19.69
N ILE A 57 9.32 -13.64 20.35
CA ILE A 57 8.17 -13.06 21.04
C ILE A 57 7.52 -12.01 20.13
N VAL A 58 6.23 -12.15 19.83
CA VAL A 58 5.50 -11.17 19.00
C VAL A 58 5.28 -9.87 19.78
N ILE A 59 5.87 -8.79 19.29
CA ILE A 59 5.85 -7.45 19.88
C ILE A 59 4.94 -6.47 19.15
N GLY A 60 4.47 -6.82 17.95
CA GLY A 60 3.50 -6.01 17.22
C GLY A 60 2.78 -6.80 16.14
N LYS A 61 1.65 -6.25 15.71
CA LYS A 61 0.84 -6.77 14.61
C LYS A 61 0.43 -5.64 13.68
N GLY A 62 0.20 -5.97 12.42
CA GLY A 62 -0.37 -5.03 11.46
C GLY A 62 -1.20 -5.75 10.41
N ALA A 63 -2.10 -5.01 9.79
CA ALA A 63 -2.87 -5.47 8.65
C ALA A 63 -2.95 -4.37 7.59
N TRP A 64 -2.82 -4.76 6.34
CA TRP A 64 -2.91 -3.90 5.17
C TRP A 64 -3.99 -4.48 4.26
N MET A 65 -4.94 -3.65 3.85
CA MET A 65 -5.98 -4.03 2.91
C MET A 65 -6.00 -3.06 1.75
N ILE A 66 -5.99 -3.58 0.53
CA ILE A 66 -6.16 -2.79 -0.68
C ILE A 66 -7.30 -3.41 -1.47
N GLU A 67 -8.20 -2.58 -1.96
CA GLU A 67 -9.31 -2.97 -2.83
C GLU A 67 -9.33 -2.06 -4.04
N ILE A 68 -9.25 -2.65 -5.23
CA ILE A 68 -9.29 -1.99 -6.51
C ILE A 68 -10.56 -2.47 -7.22
N ASP A 69 -11.46 -1.54 -7.49
CA ASP A 69 -12.68 -1.76 -8.28
C ASP A 69 -12.52 -1.16 -9.69
N ALA A 70 -13.61 -1.12 -10.45
CA ALA A 70 -13.58 -0.58 -11.82
C ALA A 70 -13.23 0.92 -11.90
N ASP A 71 -13.78 1.73 -10.99
CA ASP A 71 -13.63 3.20 -11.03
C ASP A 71 -13.23 3.82 -9.68
N GLN A 72 -12.92 2.97 -8.70
CA GLN A 72 -12.56 3.37 -7.35
C GLN A 72 -11.47 2.47 -6.76
N TYR A 73 -10.76 3.00 -5.78
CA TYR A 73 -9.82 2.23 -4.98
C TYR A 73 -9.91 2.61 -3.51
N SER A 74 -9.55 1.66 -2.65
CA SER A 74 -9.29 1.90 -1.24
C SER A 74 -8.00 1.21 -0.81
N ALA A 75 -7.29 1.84 0.11
CA ALA A 75 -6.13 1.28 0.77
C ALA A 75 -6.19 1.63 2.26
N SER A 76 -6.13 0.65 3.12
CA SER A 76 -6.08 0.83 4.57
C SER A 76 -4.92 0.06 5.17
N ALA A 77 -4.32 0.63 6.20
CA ALA A 77 -3.28 0.02 7.00
C ALA A 77 -3.60 0.25 8.47
N ASN A 78 -3.41 -0.76 9.29
CA ASN A 78 -3.45 -0.64 10.73
C ASN A 78 -2.30 -1.44 11.35
N GLY A 79 -1.93 -1.06 12.56
CA GLY A 79 -0.98 -1.84 13.34
C GLY A 79 -0.81 -1.28 14.73
N GLY A 80 -0.09 -2.04 15.55
CA GLY A 80 0.21 -1.64 16.90
C GLY A 80 1.11 -2.62 17.62
N THR A 81 1.56 -2.22 18.80
CA THR A 81 2.31 -3.10 19.68
C THR A 81 1.38 -4.17 20.27
N SER A 82 1.96 -5.31 20.63
CA SER A 82 1.24 -6.48 21.13
C SER A 82 2.00 -7.14 22.28
N GLY A 83 1.32 -8.08 22.96
CA GLY A 83 1.93 -8.87 24.02
C GLY A 83 2.48 -8.01 25.16
N LEU A 84 3.67 -8.37 25.63
CA LEU A 84 4.32 -7.67 26.75
C LEU A 84 4.67 -6.21 26.41
N LEU A 85 5.07 -5.94 25.16
CA LEU A 85 5.40 -4.58 24.75
C LEU A 85 4.18 -3.66 24.81
N GLN A 86 2.98 -4.15 24.51
CA GLN A 86 1.74 -3.38 24.65
C GLN A 86 1.48 -2.97 26.11
N ALA A 87 1.76 -3.85 27.08
CA ALA A 87 1.58 -3.56 28.50
C ALA A 87 2.49 -2.41 28.98
N PHE A 88 3.71 -2.31 28.45
CA PHE A 88 4.70 -1.30 28.87
C PHE A 88 4.73 -0.04 28.01
N ALA A 89 4.66 -0.17 26.69
CA ALA A 89 4.82 0.90 25.70
C ALA A 89 3.78 0.81 24.57
N GLY A 90 2.52 0.53 24.95
CA GLY A 90 1.38 0.43 24.05
C GLY A 90 1.24 1.59 23.06
N GLY A 91 0.99 1.24 21.80
CA GLY A 91 0.76 2.18 20.72
C GLY A 91 0.10 1.50 19.52
N LYS A 92 -0.83 2.20 18.86
CA LYS A 92 -1.50 1.75 17.64
C LYS A 92 -1.55 2.89 16.62
N GLY A 93 -1.57 2.52 15.36
CA GLY A 93 -1.71 3.43 14.23
C GLY A 93 -2.68 2.88 13.19
N SER A 94 -3.29 3.77 12.44
CA SER A 94 -4.03 3.44 11.23
C SER A 94 -3.83 4.52 10.18
N GLY A 95 -3.96 4.14 8.93
CA GLY A 95 -3.93 5.00 7.76
C GLY A 95 -4.92 4.46 6.74
N GLU A 96 -5.57 5.34 6.01
CA GLU A 96 -6.52 5.01 4.97
C GLU A 96 -6.43 6.04 3.85
N SER A 97 -6.49 5.58 2.61
CA SER A 97 -6.58 6.40 1.42
C SER A 97 -7.64 5.82 0.48
N GLN A 98 -8.48 6.69 -0.07
CA GLN A 98 -9.50 6.30 -1.04
C GLN A 98 -9.52 7.30 -2.19
N GLY A 99 -9.92 6.83 -3.35
CA GLY A 99 -10.00 7.66 -4.55
C GLY A 99 -10.68 6.97 -5.71
N ARG A 100 -10.68 7.66 -6.86
CA ARG A 100 -11.22 7.14 -8.12
C ARG A 100 -10.12 6.66 -9.04
N ILE A 101 -10.49 5.82 -10.00
CA ILE A 101 -9.66 5.44 -11.13
C ILE A 101 -10.26 6.10 -12.36
N VAL A 102 -9.55 7.04 -12.96
CA VAL A 102 -10.01 7.79 -14.14
C VAL A 102 -8.95 7.63 -15.22
N ASN A 103 -9.32 7.03 -16.36
CA ASN A 103 -8.39 6.74 -17.46
C ASN A 103 -7.14 5.96 -17.01
N GLY A 104 -7.33 4.96 -16.14
CA GLY A 104 -6.24 4.16 -15.56
C GLY A 104 -5.40 4.88 -14.49
N GLN A 105 -5.68 6.16 -14.21
CA GLN A 105 -4.96 6.95 -13.21
C GLN A 105 -5.71 7.00 -11.88
N LEU A 106 -4.97 6.78 -10.79
CA LEU A 106 -5.48 6.96 -9.42
C LEU A 106 -5.65 8.46 -9.13
N VAL A 107 -6.87 8.84 -8.76
CA VAL A 107 -7.26 10.19 -8.36
C VAL A 107 -7.68 10.15 -6.89
N PRO A 108 -6.77 10.49 -5.95
CA PRO A 108 -7.07 10.48 -4.53
C PRO A 108 -8.16 11.48 -4.18
N MET A 109 -9.07 11.09 -3.29
CA MET A 109 -10.17 11.93 -2.81
C MET A 109 -10.14 12.11 -1.30
N SER A 110 -9.68 11.12 -0.56
CA SER A 110 -9.61 11.20 0.89
C SER A 110 -8.37 10.50 1.44
N TYR A 111 -7.90 11.02 2.56
CA TYR A 111 -6.87 10.41 3.38
C TYR A 111 -7.21 10.60 4.85
N ALA A 112 -7.05 9.54 5.64
CA ALA A 112 -7.21 9.61 7.08
C ALA A 112 -6.09 8.81 7.75
N ALA A 113 -5.57 9.31 8.86
CA ALA A 113 -4.64 8.58 9.69
C ALA A 113 -4.93 8.85 11.16
N SER A 114 -4.66 7.87 12.02
CA SER A 114 -4.67 8.08 13.46
C SER A 114 -3.53 7.33 14.13
N THR A 115 -2.96 7.91 15.17
CA THR A 115 -1.97 7.26 16.03
C THR A 115 -2.40 7.45 17.48
N THR A 116 -2.59 6.35 18.19
CA THR A 116 -2.88 6.35 19.62
C THR A 116 -1.68 5.79 20.37
N SER A 117 -1.13 6.60 21.26
CA SER A 117 -0.23 6.16 22.32
C SER A 117 -0.99 6.05 23.64
N LYS A 118 -0.36 5.54 24.71
CA LYS A 118 -0.99 5.42 26.04
C LYS A 118 -1.68 6.69 26.57
N ARG A 119 -1.21 7.88 26.17
CA ARG A 119 -1.66 9.16 26.73
C ARG A 119 -2.37 10.07 25.75
N LYS A 120 -2.28 9.79 24.44
CA LYS A 120 -2.71 10.74 23.41
C LYS A 120 -3.13 10.02 22.13
N THR A 121 -4.14 10.56 21.44
CA THR A 121 -4.55 10.09 20.12
C THR A 121 -4.54 11.25 19.14
N GLU A 122 -3.66 11.19 18.16
CA GLU A 122 -3.63 12.19 17.10
C GLU A 122 -4.29 11.62 15.85
N SER A 123 -5.20 12.37 15.27
CA SER A 123 -5.90 12.02 14.05
C SER A 123 -5.77 13.11 13.01
N ILE A 124 -5.57 12.71 11.76
CA ILE A 124 -5.47 13.58 10.60
C ILE A 124 -6.51 13.12 9.59
N ARG A 125 -7.23 14.08 9.00
CA ARG A 125 -8.14 13.84 7.88
C ARG A 125 -7.89 14.86 6.81
N MET A 126 -7.94 14.44 5.56
CA MET A 126 -7.79 15.28 4.39
C MET A 126 -8.81 14.90 3.32
N THR A 127 -9.31 15.91 2.63
CA THR A 127 -10.11 15.78 1.41
C THR A 127 -9.30 16.36 0.26
N LEU A 128 -9.25 15.64 -0.85
CA LEU A 128 -8.48 16.01 -2.04
C LEU A 128 -9.41 16.17 -3.25
N VAL A 129 -9.09 17.12 -4.12
CA VAL A 129 -9.79 17.35 -5.39
C VAL A 129 -8.75 17.63 -6.48
N GLY A 130 -8.76 16.82 -7.54
CA GLY A 130 -7.83 16.97 -8.66
C GLY A 130 -6.36 16.93 -8.24
N GLY A 131 -6.03 16.12 -7.23
CA GLY A 131 -4.67 16.02 -6.67
C GLY A 131 -4.27 17.11 -5.66
N ASN A 132 -5.13 18.11 -5.41
CA ASN A 132 -4.89 19.17 -4.44
C ASN A 132 -5.64 18.92 -3.13
N VAL A 133 -5.04 19.23 -1.98
CA VAL A 133 -5.74 19.19 -0.70
C VAL A 133 -6.75 20.34 -0.65
N LYS A 134 -8.02 20.01 -0.49
CA LYS A 134 -9.12 20.97 -0.36
C LYS A 134 -9.39 21.31 1.11
N ASP A 135 -9.52 20.28 1.94
CA ASP A 135 -9.83 20.41 3.36
C ASP A 135 -8.91 19.50 4.17
N TYR A 136 -8.54 19.92 5.37
CA TYR A 136 -7.83 19.08 6.32
C TYR A 136 -8.23 19.41 7.77
N ALA A 137 -8.17 18.41 8.63
CA ALA A 137 -8.40 18.56 10.06
C ALA A 137 -7.39 17.71 10.83
N ILE A 138 -6.88 18.28 11.92
CA ILE A 138 -6.01 17.59 12.86
C ILE A 138 -6.69 17.64 14.22
N THR A 139 -6.90 16.47 14.82
CA THR A 139 -7.50 16.34 16.15
C THR A 139 -6.47 15.69 17.08
N PRO A 140 -6.06 16.38 18.17
CA PRO A 140 -5.05 15.88 19.10
C PRO A 140 -5.58 14.90 20.15
#